data_AF-A0A848IDT4-F1
#
_entry.id   AF-A0A848IDT4-F1
#
_cell.length_a   1.000
_cell.length_b   1.000
_cell.length_c   1.000
_cell.angle_alpha   90.00
_cell.angle_beta   90.00
_cell.angle_gamma   90.00
#
_symmetry.space_group_name_H-M   'P 1'
#
loop_
_entity.id
_entity.type
_entity.pdbx_description
1 polymer ?
#
loop_
_entity_poly.entity_id
_entity_poly.type
_entity_poly.pdbx_seq_one_letter_code
_entity_poly.pdbx_strand_id
1 'polypeptide(L)'
;MNLHVDAVHLPGGLVASDQPGAQLWKWSLANCHARQPEMSSVSDVDYSPRIAVSTFVDFAAVGKAYLERAAPMARITPAIQALADKLTRDVEDRRQQAEILYNWISTHVRYVAVHLGIGSVVPHSADAVLTAVYGDCKDHVTLFEALLAAKGIKSAPVLVNSNSIYWLPEVALPVGVFDHAITYLPEFAMFVDSTDGEPAVLGGVSLSIAPGESVALVGPPGCGKTTLVGDIGDAADAGTRWSTNCGAS
;
A
#
# COMPACT_ATOMS: atom_id res chain seq x y z
N MET A 1 3.26 28.41 0.76
CA MET A 1 3.41 26.93 0.73
C MET A 1 3.90 26.60 -0.66
N ASN A 2 4.99 25.84 -0.79
CA ASN A 2 5.54 25.51 -2.11
C ASN A 2 4.76 24.34 -2.70
N LEU A 3 4.34 24.48 -3.96
CA LEU A 3 3.75 23.39 -4.73
C LEU A 3 4.86 22.67 -5.49
N HIS A 4 4.88 21.36 -5.37
CA HIS A 4 5.67 20.45 -6.19
C HIS A 4 4.77 19.92 -7.30
N VAL A 5 5.23 20.00 -8.56
CA VAL A 5 4.45 19.56 -9.72
C VAL A 5 5.26 18.64 -10.61
N ASP A 6 4.64 17.53 -11.02
CA ASP A 6 5.10 16.64 -12.08
C ASP A 6 4.02 16.63 -13.17
N ALA A 7 4.41 16.89 -14.42
CA ALA A 7 3.50 16.96 -15.56
C ALA A 7 4.05 16.12 -16.71
N VAL A 8 3.26 15.15 -17.15
CA VAL A 8 3.62 14.21 -18.21
C VAL A 8 2.77 14.51 -19.44
N HIS A 9 3.43 14.70 -20.59
CA HIS A 9 2.79 15.01 -21.88
C HIS A 9 1.86 16.23 -21.87
N LEU A 10 2.09 17.20 -20.97
CA LEU A 10 1.32 18.43 -20.84
C LEU A 10 2.22 19.66 -20.94
N PRO A 11 2.28 20.33 -22.10
CA PRO A 11 3.08 21.54 -22.25
C PRO A 11 2.52 22.67 -21.37
N GLY A 12 3.41 23.32 -20.61
CA GLY A 12 3.06 24.38 -19.68
C GLY A 12 3.93 24.36 -18.43
N GLY A 13 3.46 25.03 -17.38
CA GLY A 13 4.15 25.09 -16.10
C GLY A 13 3.81 26.36 -15.32
N LEU A 14 4.70 26.73 -14.40
CA LEU A 14 4.58 27.94 -13.60
C LEU A 14 4.64 29.18 -14.52
N VAL A 15 3.70 30.10 -14.33
CA VAL A 15 3.64 31.38 -15.03
C VAL A 15 3.60 32.54 -14.02
N ALA A 16 3.87 33.76 -14.50
CA ALA A 16 3.82 34.95 -13.65
C ALA A 16 2.41 35.13 -13.05
N SER A 17 2.36 35.37 -11.75
CA SER A 17 1.13 35.72 -11.02
C SER A 17 1.10 37.22 -10.78
N ASP A 18 -0.06 37.85 -10.99
CA ASP A 18 -0.35 39.23 -10.64
C ASP A 18 -0.76 39.41 -9.17
N GLN A 19 -1.02 38.30 -8.46
CA GLN A 19 -1.39 38.29 -7.06
C GLN A 19 -0.19 38.02 -6.13
N PRO A 20 0.11 38.92 -5.16
CA PRO A 20 1.15 38.70 -4.16
C PRO A 20 0.89 37.44 -3.34
N GLY A 21 1.89 36.56 -3.24
CA GLY A 21 1.82 35.33 -2.46
C GLY A 21 1.10 34.15 -3.15
N ALA A 22 0.64 34.32 -4.39
CA ALA A 22 0.04 33.25 -5.18
C ALA A 22 1.02 32.71 -6.24
N GLN A 23 0.94 31.40 -6.51
CA GLN A 23 1.59 30.76 -7.65
C GLN A 23 0.51 30.44 -8.69
N LEU A 24 0.75 30.84 -9.95
CA LEU A 24 -0.14 30.50 -11.07
C LEU A 24 0.54 29.47 -11.95
N TRP A 25 -0.13 28.34 -12.18
CA TRP A 25 0.34 27.29 -13.07
C TRP A 25 -0.64 27.11 -14.23
N LYS A 26 -0.11 26.97 -15.44
CA LYS A 26 -0.92 26.84 -16.66
C LYS A 26 -0.36 25.74 -17.55
N TRP A 27 -1.21 24.78 -17.90
CA TRP A 27 -0.94 23.74 -18.87
C TRP A 27 -1.93 23.81 -20.02
N SER A 28 -1.53 23.35 -21.19
CA SER A 28 -2.37 23.32 -22.39
C SER A 28 -2.49 21.90 -22.91
N LEU A 29 -3.72 21.46 -23.13
CA LEU A 29 -4.05 20.19 -23.76
C LEU A 29 -4.84 20.49 -25.04
N ALA A 30 -4.39 20.01 -26.19
CA ALA A 30 -5.08 20.20 -27.47
C ALA A 30 -5.02 18.93 -28.31
N ASN A 31 -6.08 18.64 -29.05
CA ASN A 31 -6.17 17.56 -30.06
C ASN A 31 -5.73 16.17 -29.55
N CYS A 32 -6.09 15.82 -28.31
CA CYS A 32 -5.79 14.50 -27.78
C CYS A 32 -6.83 13.48 -28.26
N HIS A 33 -6.35 12.46 -28.96
CA HIS A 33 -7.20 11.35 -29.38
C HIS A 33 -7.45 10.44 -28.17
N ALA A 34 -8.71 10.36 -27.75
CA ALA A 34 -9.09 9.40 -26.72
C ALA A 34 -8.80 7.98 -27.22
N ARG A 35 -8.08 7.19 -26.44
CA ARG A 35 -7.89 5.76 -26.70
C ARG A 35 -8.88 5.01 -25.82
N GLN A 36 -9.60 4.06 -26.41
CA GLN A 36 -10.36 3.09 -25.62
C GLN A 36 -9.34 2.19 -24.90
N PRO A 37 -9.43 2.04 -23.57
CA PRO A 37 -8.60 1.08 -22.86
C PRO A 37 -8.86 -0.32 -23.40
N GLU A 38 -7.79 -1.06 -23.71
CA GLU A 38 -7.92 -2.48 -24.05
C GLU A 38 -8.20 -3.28 -22.78
N MET A 39 -8.88 -4.43 -22.92
CA MET A 39 -9.09 -5.33 -21.79
C MET A 39 -7.73 -5.74 -21.21
N SER A 40 -7.58 -5.63 -19.88
CA SER A 40 -6.32 -5.92 -19.17
C SER A 40 -5.15 -4.99 -19.51
N SER A 41 -5.39 -3.82 -20.11
CA SER A 41 -4.36 -2.79 -20.25
C SER A 41 -4.00 -2.12 -18.91
N VAL A 42 -2.83 -1.48 -18.89
CA VAL A 42 -2.44 -0.57 -17.80
C VAL A 42 -3.44 0.58 -17.67
N SER A 43 -3.44 1.27 -16.52
CA SER A 43 -4.33 2.41 -16.30
C SER A 43 -4.16 3.47 -17.39
N ASP A 44 -5.24 4.19 -17.68
CA ASP A 44 -5.20 5.40 -18.49
C ASP A 44 -4.22 6.44 -17.95
N VAL A 45 -4.00 6.43 -16.63
CA VAL A 45 -2.97 7.22 -15.95
C VAL A 45 -1.56 6.87 -16.42
N ASP A 46 -1.29 5.72 -17.05
CA ASP A 46 0.06 5.38 -17.54
C ASP A 46 0.38 5.96 -18.92
N TYR A 47 -0.63 6.26 -19.74
CA TYR A 47 -0.42 6.75 -21.12
C TYR A 47 -1.12 8.08 -21.45
N SER A 48 -2.00 8.57 -20.58
CA SER A 48 -2.72 9.82 -20.81
C SER A 48 -1.94 11.03 -20.29
N PRO A 49 -2.02 12.21 -20.96
CA PRO A 49 -1.49 13.46 -20.43
C PRO A 49 -2.04 13.74 -19.02
N ARG A 50 -1.16 14.05 -18.07
CA ARG A 50 -1.49 14.07 -16.63
C ARG A 50 -0.61 15.02 -15.84
N ILE A 51 -1.14 15.49 -14.71
CA ILE A 51 -0.44 16.36 -13.76
C ILE A 51 -0.63 15.81 -12.36
N ALA A 52 0.46 15.67 -11.64
CA ALA A 52 0.50 15.45 -10.20
C ALA A 52 0.92 16.74 -9.50
N VAL A 53 0.17 17.15 -8.49
CA VAL A 53 0.49 18.34 -7.68
C VAL A 53 0.44 17.98 -6.21
N SER A 54 1.51 18.29 -5.48
CA SER A 54 1.60 18.01 -4.05
C SER A 54 2.22 19.16 -3.27
N THR A 55 1.86 19.28 -2.00
CA THR A 55 2.53 20.14 -1.01
C THR A 55 3.53 19.36 -0.16
N PHE A 56 3.60 18.04 -0.31
CA PHE A 56 4.64 17.21 0.31
C PHE A 56 5.95 17.33 -0.44
N VAL A 57 7.05 17.36 0.32
CA VAL A 57 8.41 17.48 -0.20
C VAL A 57 8.92 16.16 -0.78
N ASP A 58 8.51 15.02 -0.21
CA ASP A 58 8.88 13.67 -0.63
C ASP A 58 7.91 12.63 -0.04
N PHE A 59 8.05 11.36 -0.46
CA PHE A 59 7.22 10.26 0.03
C PHE A 59 7.49 9.90 1.50
N ALA A 60 8.67 10.24 2.02
CA ALA A 60 8.96 10.06 3.44
C ALA A 60 8.08 10.99 4.30
N ALA A 61 7.84 12.23 3.85
CA ALA A 61 6.92 13.16 4.49
C ALA A 61 5.46 12.68 4.43
N VAL A 62 5.06 12.03 3.33
CA VAL A 62 3.76 11.35 3.22
C VAL A 62 3.63 10.23 4.26
N GLY A 63 4.60 9.31 4.30
CA GLY A 63 4.60 8.21 5.26
C GLY A 63 4.58 8.69 6.70
N LYS A 64 5.35 9.73 7.03
CA LYS A 64 5.33 10.36 8.36
C LYS A 64 3.95 10.93 8.70
N ALA A 65 3.34 11.67 7.78
CA ALA A 65 2.02 12.25 8.00
C ALA A 65 0.92 11.19 8.17
N TYR A 66 1.05 10.05 7.48
CA TYR A 66 0.17 8.89 7.68
C TYR A 66 0.39 8.28 9.07
N LEU A 67 1.63 7.96 9.44
CA LEU A 67 1.98 7.36 10.72
C LEU A 67 1.53 8.21 11.93
N GLU A 68 1.68 9.53 11.86
CA GLU A 68 1.22 10.45 12.91
C GLU A 68 -0.28 10.31 13.21
N ARG A 69 -1.07 9.89 12.21
CA ARG A 69 -2.51 9.68 12.32
C ARG A 69 -2.88 8.23 12.64
N ALA A 70 -2.15 7.26 12.08
CA ALA A 70 -2.43 5.83 12.25
C ALA A 70 -1.93 5.27 13.59
N ALA A 71 -0.74 5.67 14.06
CA ALA A 71 -0.14 5.09 15.27
C ALA A 71 -1.01 5.23 16.55
N PRO A 72 -1.72 6.36 16.80
CA PRO A 72 -2.64 6.46 17.93
C PRO A 72 -3.85 5.52 17.84
N MET A 73 -4.17 5.00 16.66
CA MET A 73 -5.32 4.12 16.43
C MET A 73 -4.98 2.65 16.72
N ALA A 74 -3.71 2.27 16.61
CA ALA A 74 -3.19 0.93 16.93
C ALA A 74 -2.77 0.76 18.42
N ARG A 75 -3.40 1.52 19.34
CA ARG A 75 -3.05 1.46 20.76
C ARG A 75 -3.41 0.11 21.38
N ILE A 76 -2.51 -0.41 22.22
CA ILE A 76 -2.77 -1.60 23.04
C ILE A 76 -3.76 -1.21 24.14
N THR A 77 -4.97 -1.76 24.06
CA THR A 77 -6.00 -1.62 25.09
C THR A 77 -6.12 -2.94 25.87
N PRO A 78 -6.81 -2.96 27.03
CA PRO A 78 -7.04 -4.21 27.76
C PRO A 78 -7.75 -5.28 26.92
N ALA A 79 -8.66 -4.88 26.02
CA ALA A 79 -9.36 -5.80 25.13
C ALA A 79 -8.42 -6.40 24.07
N ILE A 80 -7.58 -5.56 23.46
CA ILE A 80 -6.55 -5.98 22.50
C ILE A 80 -5.55 -6.93 23.15
N GLN A 81 -5.03 -6.58 24.33
CA GLN A 81 -4.11 -7.43 25.07
C GLN A 81 -4.74 -8.80 25.40
N ALA A 82 -5.97 -8.79 25.93
CA ALA A 82 -6.67 -10.01 26.28
C ALA A 82 -6.94 -10.91 25.07
N LEU A 83 -7.27 -10.33 23.91
CA LEU A 83 -7.44 -11.08 22.67
C LEU A 83 -6.11 -11.68 22.20
N ALA A 84 -5.04 -10.89 22.15
CA ALA A 84 -3.72 -11.35 21.76
C ALA A 84 -3.24 -12.51 22.64
N ASP A 85 -3.38 -12.38 23.97
CA ASP A 85 -3.02 -13.43 24.94
C ASP A 85 -3.89 -14.68 24.82
N LYS A 86 -5.18 -14.52 24.51
CA LYS A 86 -6.08 -15.65 24.26
C LYS A 86 -5.68 -16.43 23.01
N LEU A 87 -5.39 -15.73 21.91
CA LEU A 87 -5.09 -16.34 20.62
C LEU A 87 -3.71 -17.03 20.62
N THR A 88 -2.74 -16.45 21.32
CA THR A 88 -1.35 -16.92 21.35
C THR A 88 -0.99 -17.73 22.60
N ARG A 89 -2.01 -18.24 23.31
CA ARG A 89 -1.79 -19.01 24.54
C ARG A 89 -0.92 -20.23 24.28
N ASP A 90 0.09 -20.43 25.13
CA ASP A 90 1.04 -21.55 25.06
C ASP A 90 1.87 -21.60 23.76
N VAL A 91 1.90 -20.50 22.99
CA VAL A 91 2.74 -20.35 21.80
C VAL A 91 3.92 -19.45 22.15
N GLU A 92 5.13 -20.00 22.18
CA GLU A 92 6.35 -19.23 22.45
C GLU A 92 6.97 -18.65 21.17
N ASP A 93 6.83 -19.35 20.05
CA ASP A 93 7.41 -18.94 18.78
C ASP A 93 6.74 -17.67 18.24
N ARG A 94 7.51 -16.60 18.11
CA ARG A 94 6.99 -15.26 17.75
C ARG A 94 6.44 -15.20 16.33
N ARG A 95 7.01 -16.00 15.41
CA ARG A 95 6.50 -16.08 14.04
C ARG A 95 5.14 -16.78 14.03
N GLN A 96 5.01 -17.89 14.75
CA GLN A 96 3.75 -18.59 14.93
C GLN A 96 2.70 -17.71 15.63
N GLN A 97 3.10 -16.90 16.61
CA GLN A 97 2.21 -15.89 17.21
C GLN A 97 1.70 -14.91 16.15
N ALA A 98 2.58 -14.33 15.32
CA ALA A 98 2.19 -13.40 14.25
C ALA A 98 1.25 -14.06 13.23
N GLU A 99 1.52 -15.31 12.83
CA GLU A 99 0.69 -16.09 11.91
C GLU A 99 -0.71 -16.36 12.48
N ILE A 100 -0.82 -16.71 13.76
CA ILE A 100 -2.12 -16.90 14.43
C ILE A 100 -2.92 -15.60 14.45
N LEU A 101 -2.27 -14.48 14.79
CA LEU A 101 -2.93 -13.18 14.84
C LEU A 101 -3.39 -12.74 13.44
N TYR A 102 -2.54 -12.92 12.43
CA TYR A 102 -2.85 -12.68 11.03
C TYR A 102 -4.08 -13.49 10.59
N ASN A 103 -4.03 -14.82 10.79
CA ASN A 103 -5.10 -15.72 10.39
C ASN A 103 -6.42 -15.38 11.08
N TRP A 104 -6.38 -14.99 12.34
CA TRP A 104 -7.58 -14.58 13.07
C TRP A 104 -8.21 -13.35 12.41
N ILE A 105 -7.42 -12.33 12.08
CA ILE A 105 -7.93 -11.11 11.42
C ILE A 105 -8.48 -11.42 10.04
N SER A 106 -7.72 -12.12 9.18
CA SER A 106 -8.14 -12.42 7.80
C SER A 106 -9.45 -13.20 7.73
N THR A 107 -9.75 -14.01 8.75
CA THR A 107 -10.95 -14.86 8.78
C THR A 107 -12.09 -14.34 9.64
N HIS A 108 -11.81 -13.49 10.64
CA HIS A 108 -12.83 -12.98 11.57
C HIS A 108 -13.25 -11.55 11.28
N VAL A 109 -12.42 -10.73 10.65
CA VAL A 109 -12.74 -9.33 10.35
C VAL A 109 -13.17 -9.22 8.89
N ARG A 110 -14.41 -8.77 8.66
CA ARG A 110 -14.94 -8.67 7.31
C ARG A 110 -14.43 -7.42 6.60
N TYR A 111 -13.85 -7.60 5.42
CA TYR A 111 -13.51 -6.47 4.57
C TYR A 111 -14.78 -5.75 4.08
N VAL A 112 -14.87 -4.45 4.38
CA VAL A 112 -15.91 -3.54 3.91
C VAL A 112 -15.24 -2.23 3.51
N ALA A 113 -15.20 -1.96 2.22
CA ALA A 113 -14.69 -0.71 1.68
C ALA A 113 -15.57 0.48 2.10
N VAL A 114 -15.16 1.22 3.12
CA VAL A 114 -15.83 2.44 3.59
C VAL A 114 -15.02 3.67 3.17
N HIS A 115 -15.35 4.25 2.02
CA HIS A 115 -14.67 5.43 1.47
C HIS A 115 -15.42 6.73 1.79
N LEU A 116 -15.43 7.16 3.07
CA LEU A 116 -16.12 8.39 3.49
C LEU A 116 -15.13 9.47 4.00
N GLY A 117 -14.92 10.52 3.19
CA GLY A 117 -14.26 11.77 3.61
C GLY A 117 -12.81 11.62 4.07
N ILE A 118 -12.43 12.34 5.14
CA ILE A 118 -11.08 12.35 5.76
C ILE A 118 -10.73 10.95 6.35
N GLY A 119 -11.72 10.09 6.55
CA GLY A 119 -11.55 8.67 6.87
C GLY A 119 -10.88 7.86 5.76
N SER A 120 -10.70 8.44 4.57
CA SER A 120 -9.90 7.86 3.48
C SER A 120 -8.41 7.70 3.82
N VAL A 121 -7.91 8.33 4.89
CA VAL A 121 -6.47 8.32 5.26
C VAL A 121 -6.25 7.89 6.71
N VAL A 122 -7.22 8.12 7.60
CA VAL A 122 -7.10 7.80 9.03
C VAL A 122 -7.93 6.55 9.35
N PRO A 123 -7.32 5.47 9.86
CA PRO A 123 -8.05 4.27 10.25
C PRO A 123 -8.94 4.51 11.47
N HIS A 124 -9.94 3.64 11.67
CA HIS A 124 -10.64 3.49 12.93
C HIS A 124 -9.72 2.90 14.00
N SER A 125 -10.07 3.07 15.28
CA SER A 125 -9.24 2.54 16.37
C SER A 125 -9.33 1.01 16.40
N ALA A 126 -8.26 0.35 16.84
CA ALA A 126 -8.25 -1.10 16.98
C ALA A 126 -9.44 -1.62 17.82
N ASP A 127 -9.85 -0.91 18.88
CA ASP A 127 -11.06 -1.24 19.66
C ASP A 127 -12.35 -1.12 18.85
N ALA A 128 -12.47 -0.09 18.00
CA ALA A 128 -13.65 0.12 17.16
C ALA A 128 -13.75 -0.99 16.11
N VAL A 129 -12.64 -1.33 15.45
CA VAL A 129 -12.58 -2.43 14.47
C VAL A 129 -12.85 -3.77 15.16
N LEU A 130 -12.28 -4.03 16.33
CA LEU A 130 -12.52 -5.25 17.11
C LEU A 130 -14.00 -5.37 17.53
N THR A 131 -14.65 -4.26 17.88
CA THR A 131 -16.08 -4.26 18.27
C THR A 131 -16.99 -4.43 17.07
N ALA A 132 -16.67 -3.78 15.95
CA ALA A 132 -17.47 -3.80 14.73
C ALA A 132 -17.31 -5.11 13.95
N VAL A 133 -16.12 -5.71 14.00
CA VAL A 133 -15.74 -6.94 13.28
C VAL A 133 -15.84 -6.76 11.75
N TYR A 134 -15.64 -5.52 11.28
CA TYR A 134 -15.47 -5.18 9.87
C TYR A 134 -14.65 -3.89 9.72
N GLY A 135 -14.05 -3.69 8.55
CA GLY A 135 -13.28 -2.48 8.22
C GLY A 135 -12.67 -2.52 6.81
N ASP A 136 -11.96 -1.46 6.43
CA ASP A 136 -11.18 -1.42 5.19
C ASP A 136 -9.71 -1.88 5.41
N CYS A 137 -8.85 -1.69 4.41
CA CYS A 137 -7.44 -2.13 4.50
C CYS A 137 -6.68 -1.50 5.66
N LYS A 138 -6.94 -0.23 5.99
CA LYS A 138 -6.25 0.49 7.05
C LYS A 138 -6.74 0.03 8.41
N ASP A 139 -8.03 -0.32 8.52
CA ASP A 139 -8.63 -0.88 9.72
C ASP A 139 -8.05 -2.28 10.04
N HIS A 140 -7.89 -3.13 9.02
CA HIS A 140 -7.26 -4.44 9.14
C HIS A 140 -5.80 -4.33 9.61
N VAL A 141 -5.01 -3.44 8.97
CA VAL A 141 -3.63 -3.15 9.38
C VAL A 141 -3.61 -2.64 10.83
N THR A 142 -4.45 -1.68 11.18
CA THR A 142 -4.46 -1.06 12.51
C THR A 142 -4.75 -2.05 13.63
N LEU A 143 -5.74 -2.94 13.43
CA LEU A 143 -6.04 -3.98 14.41
C LEU A 143 -4.90 -5.00 14.50
N PHE A 144 -4.28 -5.34 13.37
CA PHE A 144 -3.16 -6.29 13.34
C PHE A 144 -1.94 -5.75 14.08
N GLU A 145 -1.55 -4.50 13.81
CA GLU A 145 -0.44 -3.83 14.49
C GLU A 145 -0.68 -3.74 16.00
N ALA A 146 -1.91 -3.46 16.44
CA ALA A 146 -2.26 -3.41 17.86
C ALA A 146 -2.09 -4.79 18.54
N LEU A 147 -2.51 -5.87 17.87
CA LEU A 147 -2.38 -7.24 18.36
C LEU A 147 -0.92 -7.71 18.40
N LEU A 148 -0.13 -7.38 17.37
CA LEU A 148 1.31 -7.65 17.33
C LEU A 148 2.04 -6.90 18.45
N ALA A 149 1.74 -5.61 18.63
CA ALA A 149 2.32 -4.79 19.68
C ALA A 149 2.01 -5.33 21.08
N ALA A 150 0.81 -5.90 21.30
CA ALA A 150 0.46 -6.58 22.55
C ALA A 150 1.30 -7.84 22.85
N LYS A 151 1.93 -8.44 21.82
CA LYS A 151 2.92 -9.53 21.95
C LYS A 151 4.38 -9.04 21.84
N GLY A 152 4.58 -7.72 21.79
CA GLY A 152 5.89 -7.10 21.62
C GLY A 152 6.52 -7.36 20.26
N ILE A 153 5.73 -7.74 19.25
CA ILE A 153 6.19 -7.91 17.86
C ILE A 153 6.09 -6.55 17.17
N LYS A 154 7.20 -6.09 16.59
CA LYS A 154 7.25 -4.81 15.90
C LYS A 154 6.59 -4.94 14.53
N SER A 155 5.88 -3.89 14.13
CA SER A 155 5.25 -3.75 12.82
C SER A 155 5.34 -2.31 12.34
N ALA A 156 5.11 -2.11 11.04
CA ALA A 156 4.81 -0.81 10.47
C ALA A 156 3.78 -0.94 9.34
N PRO A 157 2.87 0.04 9.17
CA PRO A 157 1.97 0.05 8.03
C PRO A 157 2.73 0.43 6.76
N VAL A 158 2.33 -0.15 5.65
CA VAL A 158 2.92 0.08 4.32
C VAL A 158 1.79 0.43 3.36
N LEU A 159 1.91 1.59 2.71
CA LEU A 159 0.99 2.02 1.67
C LEU A 159 1.48 1.46 0.32
N VAL A 160 0.62 0.76 -0.40
CA VAL A 160 0.95 0.11 -1.67
C VAL A 160 -0.06 0.47 -2.75
N ASN A 161 0.33 0.23 -4.00
CA ASN A 161 -0.55 0.26 -5.16
C ASN A 161 -0.92 -1.20 -5.50
N SER A 162 -2.19 -1.56 -5.45
CA SER A 162 -2.70 -2.89 -5.87
C SER A 162 -3.43 -2.85 -7.22
N ASN A 163 -3.44 -1.69 -7.87
CA ASN A 163 -4.06 -1.46 -9.17
C ASN A 163 -3.06 -1.62 -10.34
N SER A 164 -3.55 -1.41 -11.57
CA SER A 164 -2.73 -1.45 -12.78
C SER A 164 -2.05 -0.11 -13.12
N ILE A 165 -1.74 0.71 -12.11
CA ILE A 165 -1.07 2.01 -12.27
C ILE A 165 0.43 1.82 -12.03
N TYR A 166 1.27 2.07 -13.04
CA TYR A 166 2.73 1.92 -12.97
C TYR A 166 3.49 3.24 -12.93
N TRP A 167 2.77 4.36 -12.99
CA TRP A 167 3.31 5.70 -12.84
C TRP A 167 3.42 6.07 -11.36
N LEU A 168 4.66 6.07 -10.85
CA LEU A 168 5.01 6.73 -9.61
C LEU A 168 5.51 8.16 -9.92
N PRO A 169 4.72 9.22 -9.64
CA PRO A 169 5.12 10.59 -9.89
C PRO A 169 6.37 10.96 -9.09
N GLU A 170 7.18 11.89 -9.61
CA GLU A 170 8.34 12.42 -8.87
C GLU A 170 7.90 13.21 -7.63
N VAL A 171 6.68 13.75 -7.67
CA VAL A 171 6.08 14.46 -6.55
C VAL A 171 5.29 13.51 -5.66
N ALA A 172 5.40 13.72 -4.36
CA ALA A 172 4.82 12.83 -3.37
C ALA A 172 3.30 12.98 -3.29
N LEU A 173 2.58 12.19 -4.07
CA LEU A 173 1.13 12.10 -4.03
C LEU A 173 0.67 11.00 -3.06
N PRO A 174 0.06 11.35 -1.92
CA PRO A 174 -0.44 10.35 -0.97
C PRO A 174 -1.73 9.65 -1.43
N VAL A 175 -2.55 10.32 -2.23
CA VAL A 175 -3.86 9.82 -2.68
C VAL A 175 -3.80 9.54 -4.18
N GLY A 176 -4.31 8.39 -4.62
CA GLY A 176 -4.37 7.97 -6.03
C GLY A 176 -3.17 7.15 -6.50
N VAL A 177 -2.01 7.27 -5.85
CA VAL A 177 -0.83 6.42 -6.10
C VAL A 177 -0.81 5.21 -5.18
N PHE A 178 -1.30 5.35 -3.94
CA PHE A 178 -1.53 4.25 -3.02
C PHE A 178 -3.03 4.09 -2.80
N ASP A 179 -3.52 2.88 -2.98
CA ASP A 179 -4.92 2.50 -2.84
C ASP A 179 -5.12 1.41 -1.78
N HIS A 180 -4.02 0.81 -1.31
CA HIS A 180 -4.06 -0.29 -0.37
C HIS A 180 -3.04 -0.14 0.77
N ALA A 181 -3.28 -0.87 1.87
CA ALA A 181 -2.43 -0.85 3.05
C ALA A 181 -2.17 -2.26 3.56
N ILE A 182 -0.89 -2.59 3.79
CA ILE A 182 -0.41 -3.88 4.31
C ILE A 182 0.52 -3.64 5.51
N THR A 183 1.04 -4.72 6.10
CA THR A 183 1.92 -4.64 7.29
C THR A 183 3.32 -5.18 6.99
N TYR A 184 4.36 -4.44 7.38
CA TYR A 184 5.73 -4.92 7.39
C TYR A 184 6.14 -5.43 8.78
N LEU A 185 6.69 -6.64 8.83
CA LEU A 185 7.18 -7.30 10.04
C LEU A 185 8.72 -7.35 10.01
N PRO A 186 9.44 -6.34 10.56
CA PRO A 186 10.89 -6.25 10.46
C PRO A 186 11.64 -7.42 11.10
N GLU A 187 11.07 -8.05 12.13
CA GLU A 187 11.68 -9.22 12.78
C GLU A 187 11.80 -10.43 11.84
N PHE A 188 10.90 -10.51 10.84
CA PHE A 188 10.84 -11.63 9.90
C PHE A 188 11.20 -11.25 8.47
N ALA A 189 11.44 -9.96 8.20
CA ALA A 189 11.62 -9.40 6.86
C ALA A 189 10.47 -9.79 5.90
N MET A 190 9.22 -9.63 6.37
CA MET A 190 8.03 -10.02 5.61
C MET A 190 7.06 -8.84 5.47
N PHE A 191 6.45 -8.75 4.29
CA PHE A 191 5.22 -7.99 4.07
C PHE A 191 4.03 -8.95 4.13
N VAL A 192 2.95 -8.54 4.78
CA VAL A 192 1.75 -9.37 4.94
C VAL A 192 0.48 -8.54 4.79
N ASP A 193 -0.49 -9.09 4.08
CA ASP A 193 -1.77 -8.45 3.79
C ASP A 193 -2.93 -9.11 4.55
N SER A 194 -3.34 -8.53 5.68
CA SER A 194 -4.44 -9.07 6.49
C SER A 194 -5.83 -8.89 5.88
N THR A 195 -5.93 -8.41 4.64
CA THR A 195 -7.19 -8.21 3.90
C THR A 195 -7.51 -9.32 2.88
N ASP A 196 -6.55 -10.19 2.57
CA ASP A 196 -6.69 -11.21 1.52
C ASP A 196 -7.75 -12.29 1.80
N GLY A 197 -8.34 -12.31 3.00
CA GLY A 197 -9.45 -13.21 3.35
C GLY A 197 -9.07 -14.69 3.44
N GLU A 198 -7.84 -15.05 3.07
CA GLU A 198 -7.30 -16.41 3.12
C GLU A 198 -6.28 -16.55 4.28
N PRO A 199 -6.26 -17.70 4.97
CA PRO A 199 -5.22 -17.99 5.96
C PRO A 199 -3.85 -18.07 5.29
N ALA A 200 -2.81 -17.65 6.00
CA ALA A 200 -1.44 -17.60 5.51
C ALA A 200 -0.99 -18.97 4.96
N VAL A 201 -0.75 -19.06 3.65
CA VAL A 201 -0.11 -20.21 3.01
C VAL A 201 1.39 -19.94 2.95
N LEU A 202 2.05 -19.85 4.10
CA LEU A 202 3.51 -19.66 4.15
C LEU A 202 4.20 -21.02 3.98
N GLY A 203 4.66 -21.30 2.76
CA GLY A 203 5.39 -22.54 2.45
C GLY A 203 6.35 -22.44 1.26
N GLY A 204 7.61 -22.07 1.54
CA GLY A 204 8.77 -22.72 0.91
C GLY A 204 9.15 -22.37 -0.54
N VAL A 205 9.08 -21.10 -0.96
CA VAL A 205 9.68 -20.65 -2.22
C VAL A 205 10.58 -19.45 -1.96
N SER A 206 11.86 -19.57 -2.28
CA SER A 206 12.79 -18.43 -2.33
C SER A 206 13.27 -18.26 -3.76
N LEU A 207 13.19 -17.03 -4.28
CA LEU A 207 13.65 -16.67 -5.62
C LEU A 207 14.60 -15.47 -5.48
N SER A 208 15.78 -15.55 -6.09
CA SER A 208 16.71 -14.44 -6.20
C SER A 208 16.89 -14.09 -7.67
N ILE A 209 16.68 -12.82 -8.03
CA ILE A 209 16.78 -12.31 -9.41
C ILE A 209 17.71 -11.10 -9.38
N ALA A 210 18.79 -11.12 -10.17
CA ALA A 210 19.69 -9.98 -10.25
C ALA A 210 19.13 -8.87 -11.16
N PRO A 211 19.55 -7.60 -10.99
CA PRO A 211 19.15 -6.52 -11.88
C PRO A 211 19.43 -6.83 -13.35
N GLY A 212 18.37 -6.85 -14.17
CA GLY A 212 18.44 -7.15 -15.60
C GLY A 212 18.13 -8.60 -15.99
N GLU A 213 17.92 -9.50 -15.04
CA GLU A 213 17.46 -10.87 -15.33
C GLU A 213 15.92 -10.93 -15.47
N SER A 214 15.45 -11.74 -16.42
CA SER A 214 14.02 -12.02 -16.60
C SER A 214 13.78 -13.51 -16.37
N VAL A 215 12.89 -13.82 -15.43
CA VAL A 215 12.48 -15.19 -15.10
C VAL A 215 11.04 -15.40 -15.51
N ALA A 216 10.77 -16.48 -16.25
CA ALA A 216 9.43 -16.88 -16.66
C ALA A 216 9.00 -18.13 -15.89
N LEU A 217 7.88 -18.05 -15.17
CA LEU A 217 7.28 -19.20 -14.50
C LEU A 217 6.29 -19.89 -15.45
N VAL A 218 6.62 -21.09 -15.93
CA VAL A 218 5.84 -21.81 -16.96
C VAL A 218 5.35 -23.16 -16.44
N GLY A 219 4.09 -23.50 -16.73
CA GLY A 219 3.46 -24.75 -16.29
C GLY A 219 1.97 -24.84 -16.71
N PRO A 220 1.34 -26.03 -16.65
CA PRO A 220 -0.03 -26.26 -17.12
C PRO A 220 -1.08 -25.35 -16.42
N PRO A 221 -2.24 -25.06 -17.03
CA PRO A 221 -3.31 -24.29 -16.39
C PRO A 221 -3.70 -24.90 -15.03
N GLY A 222 -3.85 -24.07 -14.00
CA GLY A 222 -4.23 -24.51 -12.64
C GLY A 222 -3.08 -24.95 -11.71
N CYS A 223 -1.82 -24.98 -12.16
CA CYS A 223 -0.69 -25.40 -11.30
C CYS A 223 -0.19 -24.32 -10.30
N GLY A 224 -1.00 -23.31 -9.97
CA GLY A 224 -0.65 -22.32 -8.94
C GLY A 224 0.32 -21.20 -9.33
N LYS A 225 0.60 -20.98 -10.63
CA LYS A 225 1.57 -19.97 -11.09
C LYS A 225 1.22 -18.54 -10.67
N THR A 226 -0.05 -18.15 -10.82
CA THR A 226 -0.51 -16.80 -10.47
C THR A 226 -0.48 -16.59 -8.95
N THR A 227 -0.81 -17.62 -8.18
CA THR A 227 -0.70 -17.63 -6.73
C THR A 227 0.76 -17.47 -6.29
N LEU A 228 1.66 -18.27 -6.86
CA LEU A 228 3.09 -18.23 -6.54
C LEU A 228 3.77 -16.91 -6.95
N VAL A 229 3.32 -16.26 -8.02
CA VAL A 229 3.79 -14.90 -8.39
C VAL A 229 3.28 -13.84 -7.41
N GLY A 230 2.07 -14.00 -6.87
CA GLY A 230 1.57 -13.16 -5.78
C GLY A 230 2.44 -13.30 -4.53
N ASP A 231 2.70 -14.55 -4.11
CA ASP A 231 3.49 -14.84 -2.90
C ASP A 231 4.97 -14.41 -3.01
N ILE A 232 5.55 -14.41 -4.22
CA ILE A 232 6.92 -13.93 -4.46
C ILE A 232 7.01 -12.39 -4.46
N GLY A 233 5.92 -11.69 -4.80
CA GLY A 233 5.84 -10.23 -4.71
C GLY A 233 6.05 -9.70 -3.29
N ASP A 234 5.63 -10.47 -2.28
CA ASP A 234 5.77 -10.15 -0.86
C ASP A 234 7.20 -10.32 -0.31
N ALA A 235 8.14 -10.83 -1.10
CA ALA A 235 9.54 -11.01 -0.74
C ALA A 235 10.48 -9.91 -1.30
N ALA A 236 9.95 -8.85 -1.92
CA ALA A 236 10.77 -7.78 -2.47
C ALA A 236 11.30 -6.84 -1.37
N ASP A 237 12.63 -6.76 -1.24
CA ASP A 237 13.33 -5.90 -0.28
C ASP A 237 12.86 -4.44 -0.33
N ALA A 238 12.62 -3.88 0.86
CA ALA A 238 12.31 -2.47 1.06
C ALA A 238 13.40 -1.57 0.44
N GLY A 239 13.06 -0.86 -0.63
CA GLY A 239 13.87 0.23 -1.18
C GLY A 239 14.20 0.17 -2.68
N THR A 240 13.66 -0.78 -3.45
CA THR A 240 14.01 -0.89 -4.87
C THR A 240 13.05 -0.11 -5.78
N ARG A 241 13.62 0.83 -6.54
CA ARG A 241 12.95 1.60 -7.60
C ARG A 241 12.95 0.77 -8.89
N TRP A 242 11.78 0.37 -9.38
CA TRP A 242 11.63 -0.24 -10.69
C TRP A 242 11.10 0.81 -11.68
N SER A 243 11.88 1.10 -12.71
CA SER A 243 11.44 1.90 -13.86
C SER A 243 11.78 1.15 -15.14
N THR A 244 10.79 0.83 -15.95
CA THR A 244 11.01 0.36 -17.31
C THR A 244 11.31 1.58 -18.18
N ASN A 245 12.59 1.79 -18.47
CA ASN A 245 13.01 2.77 -19.46
C ASN A 245 12.71 2.20 -20.85
N CYS A 246 11.53 2.46 -21.39
CA CYS A 246 11.31 2.32 -22.83
C CYS A 246 11.83 3.57 -23.53
N GLY A 247 13.15 3.61 -23.75
CA GLY A 247 13.74 4.50 -24.74
C GLY A 247 13.28 4.07 -26.13
N ALA A 248 12.41 4.85 -26.75
CA ALA A 248 12.16 4.75 -28.18
C ALA A 248 13.18 5.63 -28.90
N SER A 249 14.04 4.96 -29.68
CA SER A 249 14.86 5.53 -30.76
C SER A 249 14.03 6.27 -31.81
#